data_AF-A0A813U1R0-F1
#
_entry.id   AF-A0A813U1R0-F1
#
_cell.length_a   1.000
_cell.length_b   1.000
_cell.length_c   1.000
_cell.angle_alpha   90.00
_cell.angle_beta   90.00
_cell.angle_gamma   90.00
#
_symmetry.space_group_name_H-M   'P 1'
#
loop_
_entity.id
_entity.type
_entity.pdbx_description
1 polymer ?
#
loop_
_entity_poly.entity_id
_entity_poly.type
_entity_poly.pdbx_seq_one_letter_code
_entity_poly.pdbx_strand_id
1 'polypeptide(L)'
;MDKELLCLMRRHIPKRYHHYCNELYSQLLCLQLNMKSCYLFDLFPFNMTQLRQLIIELGEKSYLNFESILLNYSINDICILNLSSIDKLIDSARLLIDLTTMTTYYNNEHPVFDELKQHLLWINSIYKTKVLDFFDPSQNDEWSDIISKLNHTTVFGYLLKYPIIFYYSSFPNLDNLPLNNYRISVDIDNKHISNKNLLLYSFSYPNHANIDERKVKKFVDNWSEQLLAITSLKNVIKHIDIKCELNKMSVWCL
;
A
#
# COMPACT_ATOMS: atom_id res chain seq x y z
N MET A 1 6.98 13.40 -17.45
CA MET A 1 5.73 14.00 -16.97
C MET A 1 5.40 15.21 -17.81
N ASP A 2 4.19 15.34 -18.33
CA ASP A 2 3.79 16.59 -19.01
C ASP A 2 3.82 17.78 -18.04
N LYS A 3 4.00 18.99 -18.58
CA LYS A 3 4.25 20.20 -17.79
C LYS A 3 3.02 20.61 -16.95
N GLU A 4 1.82 20.40 -17.46
CA GLU A 4 0.58 20.78 -16.78
C GLU A 4 0.36 19.88 -15.56
N LEU A 5 0.48 18.57 -15.72
CA LEU A 5 0.39 17.58 -14.65
C LEU A 5 1.46 17.82 -13.58
N LEU A 6 2.72 18.06 -13.97
CA LEU A 6 3.77 18.37 -13.02
C LEU A 6 3.49 19.66 -12.24
N CYS A 7 2.94 20.69 -12.90
CA CYS A 7 2.54 21.92 -12.24
C CYS A 7 1.41 21.67 -11.23
N LEU A 8 0.37 20.92 -11.64
CA LEU A 8 -0.76 20.52 -10.80
C LEU A 8 -0.27 19.83 -9.52
N MET A 9 0.53 18.76 -9.65
CA MET A 9 1.05 18.02 -8.50
C MET A 9 1.88 18.90 -7.56
N ARG A 10 2.72 19.78 -8.11
CA ARG A 10 3.58 20.67 -7.32
C ARG A 10 2.82 21.75 -6.54
N ARG A 11 1.56 22.05 -6.89
CA ARG A 11 0.70 22.98 -6.11
C ARG A 11 0.26 22.34 -4.79
N HIS A 12 0.03 21.03 -4.80
CA HIS A 12 -0.47 20.27 -3.65
C HIS A 12 0.64 19.64 -2.80
N ILE A 13 1.82 19.41 -3.39
CA ILE A 13 2.94 18.75 -2.71
C ILE A 13 3.93 19.79 -2.19
N PRO A 14 4.39 19.70 -0.92
CA PRO A 14 5.43 20.58 -0.39
C PRO A 14 6.70 20.56 -1.24
N LYS A 15 7.33 21.74 -1.42
CA LYS A 15 8.50 21.91 -2.32
C LYS A 15 9.63 20.91 -2.09
N ARG A 16 9.89 20.54 -0.83
CA ARG A 16 10.92 19.55 -0.46
C ARG A 16 10.67 18.13 -0.97
N TYR A 17 9.47 17.84 -1.47
CA TYR A 17 9.04 16.53 -1.96
C TYR A 17 8.70 16.54 -3.45
N HIS A 18 8.99 17.63 -4.17
CA HIS A 18 8.70 17.74 -5.61
C HIS A 18 9.43 16.71 -6.48
N HIS A 19 10.51 16.10 -5.99
CA HIS A 19 11.20 15.02 -6.69
C HIS A 19 10.40 13.71 -6.68
N TYR A 20 9.52 13.50 -5.70
CA TYR A 20 8.64 12.33 -5.61
C TYR A 20 7.40 12.40 -6.51
N CYS A 21 7.13 13.52 -7.20
CA CYS A 21 5.90 13.66 -8.00
C CYS A 21 5.76 12.57 -9.07
N ASN A 22 6.87 12.18 -9.72
CA ASN A 22 6.83 11.12 -10.74
C ASN A 22 6.45 9.76 -10.14
N GLU A 23 7.00 9.43 -8.97
CA GLU A 23 6.72 8.17 -8.28
C GLU A 23 5.29 8.18 -7.73
N LEU A 24 4.82 9.29 -7.17
CA LEU A 24 3.44 9.43 -6.70
C LEU A 24 2.45 9.24 -7.84
N TYR A 25 2.65 9.91 -8.97
CA TYR A 25 1.75 9.77 -10.11
C TYR A 25 1.72 8.33 -10.64
N SER A 26 2.87 7.67 -10.64
CA SER A 26 3.00 6.30 -11.11
C SER A 26 2.31 5.31 -10.19
N GLN A 27 2.48 5.49 -8.89
CA GLN A 27 1.75 4.73 -7.89
C GLN A 27 0.24 4.94 -7.99
N LEU A 28 -0.21 6.19 -8.20
CA LEU A 28 -1.60 6.50 -8.46
C LEU A 28 -2.11 5.79 -9.71
N LEU A 29 -1.41 5.89 -10.84
CA LEU A 29 -1.79 5.18 -12.05
C LEU A 29 -1.89 3.65 -11.82
N CYS A 30 -0.94 3.07 -11.09
CA CYS A 30 -0.99 1.65 -10.73
C CYS A 30 -2.21 1.27 -9.87
N LEU A 31 -2.72 2.17 -9.02
CA LEU A 31 -4.00 1.99 -8.32
C LEU A 31 -5.18 1.93 -9.29
N GLN A 32 -5.20 2.84 -10.26
CA GLN A 32 -6.28 2.90 -11.26
C GLN A 32 -6.30 1.64 -12.12
N LEU A 33 -5.12 1.14 -12.45
CA LEU A 33 -4.95 -0.09 -13.22
C LEU A 33 -5.17 -1.36 -12.39
N ASN A 34 -5.58 -1.24 -11.12
CA ASN A 34 -5.78 -2.33 -10.17
C ASN A 34 -4.54 -3.21 -9.92
N MET A 35 -3.33 -2.66 -10.10
CA MET A 35 -2.10 -3.35 -9.70
C MET A 35 -1.95 -3.38 -8.19
N LYS A 36 -2.37 -2.29 -7.53
CA LYS A 36 -2.35 -2.14 -6.09
C LYS A 36 -3.74 -1.78 -5.56
N SER A 37 -4.04 -2.19 -4.33
CA SER A 37 -5.41 -2.25 -3.84
C SER A 37 -5.73 -1.12 -2.89
N CYS A 38 -5.93 0.03 -3.48
CA CYS A 38 -6.70 1.09 -2.85
C CYS A 38 -5.95 2.01 -1.87
N TYR A 39 -4.61 1.97 -1.68
CA TYR A 39 -3.92 2.89 -0.75
C TYR A 39 -2.67 3.57 -1.33
N LEU A 40 -2.37 4.79 -0.86
CA LEU A 40 -1.09 5.48 -1.06
C LEU A 40 -0.31 5.54 0.24
N PHE A 41 0.96 5.11 0.20
CA PHE A 41 1.87 5.10 1.35
C PHE A 41 3.18 5.83 1.02
N ASP A 42 3.79 6.42 2.06
CA ASP A 42 5.20 6.72 2.34
C ASP A 42 6.16 7.24 1.28
N LEU A 43 5.64 7.85 0.23
CA LEU A 43 6.50 8.72 -0.56
C LEU A 43 6.96 9.93 0.26
N PHE A 44 6.08 10.46 1.12
CA PHE A 44 6.36 11.57 2.02
C PHE A 44 5.16 11.79 2.97
N PRO A 45 5.33 12.54 4.07
CA PRO A 45 4.22 12.97 4.92
C PRO A 45 3.14 13.67 4.09
N PHE A 46 2.00 13.02 3.94
CA PHE A 46 0.87 13.57 3.22
C PHE A 46 0.07 14.49 4.12
N ASN A 47 -0.21 15.70 3.66
CA ASN A 47 -1.38 16.42 4.15
C ASN A 47 -2.58 15.83 3.42
N MET A 48 -3.47 15.16 4.14
CA MET A 48 -4.56 14.41 3.53
C MET A 48 -5.60 15.28 2.83
N THR A 49 -5.81 16.50 3.32
CA THR A 49 -6.65 17.48 2.62
C THR A 49 -6.04 17.84 1.27
N GLN A 50 -4.73 18.10 1.21
CA GLN A 50 -4.03 18.37 -0.05
C GLN A 50 -4.03 17.16 -0.99
N LEU A 51 -3.85 15.95 -0.44
CA LEU A 51 -3.92 14.73 -1.24
C LEU A 51 -5.33 14.53 -1.82
N ARG A 52 -6.38 14.67 -1.00
CA ARG A 52 -7.77 14.59 -1.47
C ARG A 52 -8.06 15.60 -2.58
N GLN A 53 -7.63 16.85 -2.39
CA GLN A 53 -7.77 17.91 -3.41
C GLN A 53 -7.02 17.56 -4.69
N LEU A 54 -5.77 17.08 -4.59
CA LEU A 54 -4.99 16.63 -5.74
C LEU A 54 -5.73 15.51 -6.51
N ILE A 55 -6.28 14.53 -5.81
CA ILE A 55 -7.02 13.42 -6.43
C ILE A 55 -8.28 13.91 -7.15
N ILE A 56 -9.04 14.82 -6.53
CA ILE A 56 -10.21 15.44 -7.14
C ILE A 56 -9.81 16.20 -8.41
N GLU A 57 -8.78 17.05 -8.35
CA GLU A 57 -8.32 17.82 -9.51
C GLU A 57 -7.78 16.93 -10.64
N LEU A 58 -7.07 15.84 -10.31
CA LEU A 58 -6.65 14.83 -11.27
C LEU A 58 -7.85 14.15 -11.95
N GLY A 59 -8.93 13.94 -11.18
CA GLY A 59 -10.26 13.53 -11.63
C GLY A 59 -10.88 14.47 -12.66
N GLU A 60 -11.09 15.72 -12.25
CA GLU A 60 -11.70 16.77 -13.08
C GLU A 60 -10.95 17.00 -14.38
N LYS A 61 -9.61 16.87 -14.34
CA LYS A 61 -8.74 17.01 -15.51
C LYS A 61 -8.60 15.75 -16.35
N SER A 62 -9.32 14.67 -16.02
CA SER A 62 -9.27 13.38 -16.73
C SER A 62 -7.86 12.76 -16.81
N TYR A 63 -7.00 13.07 -15.83
CA TYR A 63 -5.71 12.41 -15.68
C TYR A 63 -5.89 11.03 -15.06
N LEU A 64 -6.71 10.94 -14.01
CA LEU A 64 -7.04 9.72 -13.28
C LEU A 64 -8.49 9.74 -12.84
N ASN A 65 -9.08 8.59 -12.52
CA ASN A 65 -10.46 8.47 -12.06
C ASN A 65 -10.51 7.55 -10.83
N PHE A 66 -10.81 8.16 -9.68
CA PHE A 66 -10.79 7.49 -8.38
C PHE A 66 -12.00 7.89 -7.56
N GLU A 67 -12.46 6.92 -6.76
CA GLU A 67 -13.31 7.19 -5.61
C GLU A 67 -12.44 7.08 -4.36
N SER A 68 -12.47 8.10 -3.51
CA SER A 68 -11.60 8.13 -2.33
C SER A 68 -12.34 8.30 -1.01
N ILE A 69 -11.81 7.68 0.05
CA ILE A 69 -12.21 7.94 1.43
C ILE A 69 -10.97 8.24 2.29
N LEU A 70 -11.17 9.02 3.33
CA LEU A 70 -10.17 9.26 4.36
C LEU A 70 -10.58 8.50 5.63
N LEU A 71 -9.68 7.65 6.12
CA LEU A 71 -9.81 6.98 7.40
C LEU A 71 -8.81 7.61 8.37
N ASN A 72 -9.29 8.24 9.43
CA ASN A 72 -8.41 8.83 10.44
C ASN A 72 -8.00 7.74 11.44
N TYR A 73 -6.75 7.26 11.42
CA TYR A 73 -6.23 6.41 12.50
C TYR A 73 -5.59 7.30 13.57
N SER A 74 -5.62 6.85 14.82
CA SER A 74 -5.17 7.60 16.00
C SER A 74 -3.76 8.21 15.87
N ILE A 75 -2.89 7.63 15.04
CA ILE A 75 -1.53 8.10 14.80
C ILE A 75 -1.32 8.59 13.36
N ASN A 76 -2.09 8.07 12.38
CA ASN A 76 -1.90 8.33 10.96
C ASN A 76 -3.24 8.36 10.20
N ASP A 77 -3.42 9.29 9.28
CA ASP A 77 -4.56 9.20 8.37
C ASP A 77 -4.26 8.21 7.22
N ILE A 78 -5.28 7.50 6.72
CA ILE A 78 -5.22 6.59 5.57
C ILE A 78 -6.15 7.09 4.47
N CYS A 79 -5.62 7.38 3.29
CA CYS A 79 -6.42 7.73 2.12
C CYS A 79 -6.60 6.51 1.21
N ILE A 80 -7.83 6.01 1.13
CA ILE A 80 -8.20 4.93 0.22
C ILE A 80 -8.66 5.54 -1.09
N LEU A 81 -8.17 5.08 -2.25
CA LEU A 81 -8.40 5.70 -3.57
C LEU A 81 -9.17 4.84 -4.60
N ASN A 82 -9.51 3.59 -4.28
CA ASN A 82 -10.27 2.75 -5.21
C ASN A 82 -11.12 1.72 -4.47
N LEU A 83 -12.30 2.11 -4.02
CA LEU A 83 -13.11 1.30 -3.11
C LEU A 83 -13.59 -0.01 -3.74
N SER A 84 -13.76 -0.03 -5.07
CA SER A 84 -14.14 -1.23 -5.84
C SER A 84 -13.15 -2.41 -5.71
N SER A 85 -11.91 -2.13 -5.29
CA SER A 85 -10.87 -3.15 -5.13
C SER A 85 -10.80 -3.74 -3.71
N ILE A 86 -11.61 -3.25 -2.76
CA ILE A 86 -11.67 -3.77 -1.38
C ILE A 86 -12.22 -5.21 -1.36
N ASP A 87 -13.26 -5.51 -2.12
CA ASP A 87 -13.83 -6.87 -2.15
C ASP A 87 -12.80 -7.91 -2.62
N LYS A 88 -11.90 -7.51 -3.53
CA LYS A 88 -10.81 -8.36 -4.03
C LYS A 88 -9.69 -8.58 -3.02
N LEU A 89 -9.64 -7.84 -1.91
CA LEU A 89 -8.65 -8.01 -0.86
C LEU A 89 -9.03 -9.14 0.10
N ILE A 90 -10.32 -9.33 0.33
CA ILE A 90 -10.87 -10.25 1.34
C ILE A 90 -10.44 -11.71 1.10
N ASP A 91 -10.33 -12.13 -0.16
CA ASP A 91 -10.06 -13.53 -0.53
C ASP A 91 -8.67 -13.73 -1.15
N SER A 92 -7.77 -12.78 -0.95
CA SER A 92 -6.47 -12.81 -1.61
C SER A 92 -5.44 -13.65 -0.85
N ALA A 93 -4.64 -14.44 -1.56
CA ALA A 93 -3.58 -15.25 -0.96
C ALA A 93 -2.50 -14.37 -0.32
N ARG A 94 -2.09 -14.67 0.92
CA ARG A 94 -1.07 -13.92 1.67
C ARG A 94 -0.15 -14.86 2.46
N LEU A 95 1.10 -14.43 2.63
CA LEU A 95 2.04 -15.01 3.58
C LEU A 95 2.09 -14.11 4.81
N LEU A 96 1.77 -14.66 5.97
CA LEU A 96 1.96 -14.00 7.25
C LEU A 96 3.19 -14.59 7.95
N ILE A 97 4.04 -13.72 8.47
CA ILE A 97 5.14 -14.08 9.36
C ILE A 97 4.81 -13.51 10.73
N ASP A 98 4.46 -14.39 11.65
CA ASP A 98 4.29 -14.02 13.05
C ASP A 98 5.68 -13.98 13.69
N LEU A 99 6.16 -12.76 13.97
CA LEU A 99 7.46 -12.51 14.55
C LEU A 99 7.51 -12.84 16.05
N THR A 100 6.36 -13.10 16.69
CA THR A 100 6.31 -13.48 18.11
C THR A 100 6.54 -14.97 18.30
N THR A 101 5.97 -15.79 17.42
CA THR A 101 6.15 -17.24 17.42
C THR A 101 7.20 -17.71 16.41
N MET A 102 7.72 -16.80 15.57
CA MET A 102 8.63 -17.10 14.44
C MET A 102 8.04 -18.13 13.47
N THR A 103 6.71 -18.13 13.30
CA THR A 103 5.98 -19.08 12.47
C THR A 103 5.43 -18.42 11.20
N THR A 104 5.46 -19.16 10.09
CA THR A 104 4.88 -18.73 8.81
C THR A 104 3.51 -19.35 8.60
N TYR A 105 2.53 -18.54 8.20
CA TYR A 105 1.16 -18.95 7.91
C TYR A 105 0.76 -18.60 6.48
N TYR A 106 -0.04 -19.46 5.85
CA TYR A 106 -0.55 -19.25 4.49
C TYR A 106 -2.07 -19.10 4.46
N ASN A 107 -2.61 -18.43 3.44
CA ASN A 107 -4.02 -18.52 3.03
C ASN A 107 -5.05 -18.50 4.18
N ASN A 108 -4.96 -17.51 5.07
CA ASN A 108 -5.89 -17.29 6.18
C ASN A 108 -5.79 -18.28 7.37
N GLU A 109 -4.70 -19.03 7.50
CA GLU A 109 -4.47 -19.96 8.62
C GLU A 109 -4.33 -19.27 10.00
N HIS A 110 -4.12 -17.96 10.05
CA HIS A 110 -3.88 -17.22 11.28
C HIS A 110 -5.07 -16.31 11.66
N PRO A 111 -5.48 -16.24 12.95
CA PRO A 111 -6.64 -15.45 13.39
C PRO A 111 -6.62 -13.97 13.00
N VAL A 112 -5.42 -13.37 12.90
CA VAL A 112 -5.26 -11.96 12.46
C VAL A 112 -5.87 -11.73 11.07
N PHE A 113 -5.91 -12.74 10.20
CA PHE A 113 -6.53 -12.60 8.88
C PHE A 113 -8.04 -12.44 8.98
N ASP A 114 -8.69 -13.10 9.94
CA ASP A 114 -10.12 -12.90 10.20
C ASP A 114 -10.38 -11.48 10.72
N GLU A 115 -9.54 -10.97 11.62
CA GLU A 115 -9.62 -9.59 12.13
C GLU A 115 -9.49 -8.57 10.99
N LEU A 116 -8.50 -8.75 10.11
CA LEU A 116 -8.29 -7.91 8.92
C LEU A 116 -9.45 -8.00 7.93
N LYS A 117 -10.01 -9.20 7.74
CA LYS A 117 -11.18 -9.43 6.89
C LYS A 117 -12.42 -8.71 7.43
N GLN A 118 -12.67 -8.80 8.73
CA GLN A 118 -13.76 -8.05 9.37
C GLN A 118 -13.58 -6.54 9.21
N HIS A 119 -12.35 -6.05 9.36
CA HIS A 119 -12.03 -4.65 9.12
C HIS A 119 -12.35 -4.20 7.69
N LEU A 120 -11.98 -4.99 6.68
CA LEU A 120 -12.31 -4.69 5.28
C LEU A 120 -13.81 -4.73 4.99
N LEU A 121 -14.52 -5.72 5.51
CA LEU A 121 -15.97 -5.84 5.36
C LEU A 121 -16.67 -4.62 5.96
N TRP A 122 -16.18 -4.12 7.09
CA TRP A 122 -16.65 -2.90 7.71
C TRP A 122 -16.36 -1.64 6.86
N ILE A 123 -15.13 -1.47 6.34
CA ILE A 123 -14.83 -0.33 5.43
C ILE A 123 -15.80 -0.35 4.25
N ASN A 124 -16.00 -1.53 3.66
CA ASN A 124 -16.89 -1.72 2.53
C ASN A 124 -18.37 -1.45 2.89
N SER A 125 -18.82 -1.85 4.07
CA SER A 125 -20.20 -1.61 4.52
C SER A 125 -20.45 -0.12 4.77
N ILE A 126 -19.50 0.60 5.36
CA ILE A 126 -19.60 2.05 5.56
C ILE A 126 -19.60 2.80 4.24
N TYR A 127 -18.69 2.45 3.34
CA TYR A 127 -18.68 3.02 2.00
C TYR A 127 -20.05 2.83 1.31
N LYS A 128 -20.63 1.63 1.39
CA LYS A 128 -21.94 1.33 0.81
C LYS A 128 -23.12 2.05 1.48
N THR A 129 -22.97 2.49 2.74
CA THR A 129 -24.07 3.04 3.54
C THR A 129 -23.98 4.55 3.82
N LYS A 130 -22.80 5.17 3.71
CA LYS A 130 -22.59 6.59 4.03
C LYS A 130 -21.74 7.28 2.96
N VAL A 131 -22.39 8.17 2.22
CA VAL A 131 -21.76 8.99 1.17
C VAL A 131 -20.84 10.05 1.79
N LEU A 132 -19.55 9.82 1.60
CA LEU A 132 -18.44 10.77 1.36
C LEU A 132 -17.95 11.81 2.38
N ASP A 133 -18.58 12.08 3.54
CA ASP A 133 -18.04 13.17 4.42
C ASP A 133 -17.97 12.91 5.94
N PHE A 134 -17.81 11.67 6.41
CA PHE A 134 -17.76 11.44 7.86
C PHE A 134 -16.71 10.43 8.30
N PHE A 135 -15.69 10.91 9.03
CA PHE A 135 -15.15 10.25 10.22
C PHE A 135 -14.60 11.30 11.19
N ASP A 136 -15.50 11.86 11.99
CA ASP A 136 -15.14 12.45 13.29
C ASP A 136 -14.74 11.28 14.21
N PRO A 137 -13.46 11.20 14.65
CA PRO A 137 -12.97 10.11 15.51
C PRO A 137 -13.71 9.97 16.84
N SER A 138 -14.49 10.99 17.25
CA SER A 138 -15.18 11.02 18.55
C SER A 138 -16.42 10.13 18.66
N GLN A 139 -16.89 9.50 17.57
CA GLN A 139 -18.18 8.80 17.56
C GLN A 139 -18.13 7.27 17.42
N ASN A 140 -16.97 6.63 17.48
CA ASN A 140 -16.90 5.19 17.20
C ASN A 140 -15.92 4.41 18.11
N ASP A 141 -16.35 4.19 19.36
CA ASP A 141 -15.59 3.46 20.39
C ASP A 141 -15.32 1.98 20.03
N GLU A 142 -16.15 1.34 19.21
CA GLU A 142 -15.90 -0.04 18.74
C GLU A 142 -14.67 -0.12 17.80
N TRP A 143 -14.31 0.99 17.16
CA TRP A 143 -13.23 1.04 16.17
C TRP A 143 -11.86 1.28 16.80
N SER A 144 -11.79 2.15 17.81
CA SER A 144 -10.58 2.35 18.61
C SER A 144 -10.14 1.03 19.27
N ASP A 145 -11.08 0.18 19.65
CA ASP A 145 -10.83 -1.14 20.22
C ASP A 145 -10.30 -2.19 19.23
N ILE A 146 -10.71 -2.17 17.96
CA ILE A 146 -10.17 -3.08 16.93
C ILE A 146 -8.76 -2.64 16.50
N ILE A 147 -8.56 -1.34 16.32
CA ILE A 147 -7.28 -0.79 15.86
C ILE A 147 -6.22 -0.79 16.95
N SER A 148 -6.59 -0.57 18.21
CA SER A 148 -5.65 -0.70 19.32
C SER A 148 -5.09 -2.13 19.45
N LYS A 149 -5.80 -3.13 18.92
CA LYS A 149 -5.37 -4.54 18.93
C LYS A 149 -4.55 -4.94 17.71
N LEU A 150 -4.69 -4.21 16.60
CA LEU A 150 -4.00 -4.49 15.35
C LEU A 150 -2.77 -3.63 15.17
N ASN A 151 -1.71 -4.23 14.66
CA ASN A 151 -0.55 -3.44 14.29
C ASN A 151 -0.74 -2.72 12.94
N HIS A 152 -0.39 -1.43 12.89
CA HIS A 152 -0.50 -0.60 11.69
C HIS A 152 0.25 -1.16 10.48
N THR A 153 1.47 -1.67 10.66
CA THR A 153 2.27 -2.31 9.59
C THR A 153 1.57 -3.57 9.04
N THR A 154 0.93 -4.36 9.89
CA THR A 154 0.13 -5.53 9.48
C THR A 154 -1.05 -5.09 8.61
N VAL A 155 -1.80 -4.08 9.08
CA VAL A 155 -2.95 -3.51 8.36
C VAL A 155 -2.50 -2.93 7.02
N PHE A 156 -1.43 -2.13 7.00
CA PHE A 156 -0.88 -1.56 5.76
C PHE A 156 -0.43 -2.63 4.78
N GLY A 157 0.30 -3.64 5.24
CA GLY A 157 0.76 -4.73 4.39
C GLY A 157 -0.41 -5.50 3.76
N TYR A 158 -1.45 -5.77 4.55
CA TYR A 158 -2.66 -6.42 4.05
C TYR A 158 -3.39 -5.57 3.01
N LEU A 159 -3.63 -4.29 3.31
CA LEU A 159 -4.31 -3.35 2.40
C LEU A 159 -3.55 -3.12 1.10
N LEU A 160 -2.22 -3.08 1.14
CA LEU A 160 -1.39 -2.88 -0.05
C LEU A 160 -1.31 -4.12 -0.97
N LYS A 161 -1.94 -5.24 -0.57
CA LYS A 161 -1.68 -6.58 -1.16
C LYS A 161 -0.21 -6.93 -1.10
N TYR A 162 0.49 -6.50 -0.05
CA TYR A 162 1.87 -6.90 0.05
C TYR A 162 1.97 -8.42 0.12
N PRO A 163 2.98 -8.99 -0.55
CA PRO A 163 3.16 -10.43 -0.57
C PRO A 163 3.41 -10.99 0.83
N ILE A 164 3.85 -10.14 1.77
CA ILE A 164 4.26 -10.51 3.11
C ILE A 164 3.70 -9.53 4.12
N ILE A 165 3.17 -10.08 5.21
CA ILE A 165 2.63 -9.32 6.32
C ILE A 165 3.36 -9.77 7.58
N PHE A 166 3.73 -8.81 8.43
CA PHE A 166 4.37 -9.07 9.72
C PHE A 166 3.35 -8.92 10.82
N TYR A 167 3.34 -9.83 11.77
CA TYR A 167 2.57 -9.69 13.00
C TYR A 167 3.48 -9.70 14.22
N TYR A 168 3.19 -8.81 15.16
CA TYR A 168 3.89 -8.71 16.42
C TYR A 168 2.90 -8.38 17.54
N SER A 169 2.53 -9.37 18.33
CA SER A 169 1.56 -9.24 19.42
C SER A 169 2.10 -8.48 20.63
N SER A 170 3.42 -8.48 20.89
CA SER A 170 4.07 -7.69 21.96
C SER A 170 5.59 -7.66 21.80
N PHE A 171 6.22 -6.49 22.01
CA PHE A 171 7.64 -6.17 21.76
C PHE A 171 8.66 -7.29 22.07
N PRO A 172 9.26 -7.91 21.04
CA PRO A 172 10.65 -8.33 21.06
C PRO A 172 11.50 -7.19 20.48
N ASN A 173 12.80 -7.14 20.76
CA ASN A 173 13.77 -6.16 20.24
C ASN A 173 14.02 -6.29 18.71
N LEU A 174 12.96 -6.47 17.92
CA LEU A 174 12.97 -6.70 16.47
C LEU A 174 13.44 -5.47 15.70
N ASP A 175 13.23 -4.27 16.26
CA ASP A 175 13.68 -3.00 15.67
C ASP A 175 15.20 -2.93 15.52
N ASN A 176 15.95 -3.74 16.29
CA ASN A 176 17.40 -3.84 16.22
C ASN A 176 17.89 -4.86 15.18
N LEU A 177 17.00 -5.64 14.56
CA LEU A 177 17.40 -6.61 13.55
C LEU A 177 17.69 -5.90 12.22
N PRO A 178 18.77 -6.28 11.51
CA PRO A 178 19.01 -5.77 10.16
C PRO A 178 17.84 -6.14 9.26
N LEU A 179 17.40 -5.23 8.39
CA LEU A 179 16.28 -5.47 7.48
C LEU A 179 16.75 -5.94 6.10
N ASN A 180 16.03 -6.88 5.50
CA ASN A 180 16.11 -7.22 4.09
C ASN A 180 15.06 -6.42 3.33
N ASN A 181 15.44 -5.72 2.25
CA ASN A 181 14.52 -4.87 1.49
C ASN A 181 14.28 -5.45 0.10
N TYR A 182 13.02 -5.65 -0.23
CA TYR A 182 12.59 -6.03 -1.56
C TYR A 182 11.92 -4.84 -2.22
N ARG A 183 12.38 -4.52 -3.42
CA ARG A 183 11.88 -3.41 -4.22
C ARG A 183 11.35 -3.94 -5.54
N ILE A 184 10.15 -3.49 -5.89
CA ILE A 184 9.59 -3.70 -7.21
C ILE A 184 9.54 -2.36 -7.89
N SER A 185 10.27 -2.27 -8.99
CA SER A 185 10.30 -1.12 -9.86
C SER A 185 9.60 -1.43 -11.18
N VAL A 186 9.03 -0.41 -11.80
CA VAL A 186 8.31 -0.52 -13.07
C VAL A 186 8.74 0.56 -14.04
N ASP A 187 8.76 0.22 -15.32
CA ASP A 187 8.88 1.16 -16.43
C ASP A 187 7.48 1.43 -16.96
N ILE A 188 7.01 2.65 -16.75
CA ILE A 188 5.69 3.09 -17.19
C ILE A 188 5.86 3.98 -18.41
N ASP A 189 5.17 3.60 -19.49
CA ASP A 189 5.00 4.42 -20.67
C ASP A 189 3.52 4.74 -20.86
N ASN A 190 3.14 5.95 -20.47
CA ASN A 190 1.80 6.46 -20.64
C ASN A 190 1.83 7.86 -21.25
N LYS A 191 0.67 8.37 -21.69
CA LYS A 191 0.53 9.69 -22.33
C LYS A 191 1.10 10.86 -21.50
N HIS A 192 1.19 10.72 -20.19
CA HIS A 192 1.64 11.76 -19.26
C HIS A 192 3.06 11.53 -18.74
N ILE A 193 3.52 10.29 -18.59
CA ILE A 193 4.83 9.91 -18.05
C ILE A 193 5.47 8.86 -18.94
N SER A 194 6.72 9.10 -19.33
CA SER A 194 7.62 8.10 -19.88
C SER A 194 8.88 8.12 -19.02
N ASN A 195 9.01 7.17 -18.11
CA ASN A 195 10.08 7.11 -17.12
C ASN A 195 10.45 5.65 -16.86
N LYS A 196 11.73 5.43 -16.54
CA LYS A 196 12.27 4.12 -16.20
C LYS A 196 12.50 3.99 -14.71
N ASN A 197 12.41 2.76 -14.21
CA ASN A 197 12.77 2.33 -12.86
C ASN A 197 12.06 3.12 -11.75
N LEU A 198 10.74 3.23 -11.84
CA LEU A 198 9.92 3.88 -10.81
C LEU A 198 9.55 2.88 -9.72
N LEU A 199 9.81 3.22 -8.46
CA LEU A 199 9.49 2.37 -7.33
C LEU A 199 7.96 2.24 -7.19
N LEU A 200 7.46 1.03 -7.37
CA LEU A 200 6.04 0.71 -7.17
C LEU A 200 5.79 0.18 -5.75
N TYR A 201 6.64 -0.73 -5.29
CA TYR A 201 6.55 -1.33 -3.97
C TYR A 201 7.92 -1.44 -3.34
N SER A 202 7.98 -1.18 -2.03
CA SER A 202 9.13 -1.50 -1.20
C SER A 202 8.61 -2.14 0.06
N PHE A 203 9.12 -3.33 0.38
CA PHE A 203 8.85 -3.95 1.68
C PHE A 203 10.16 -4.37 2.32
N SER A 204 10.19 -4.23 3.64
CA SER A 204 11.35 -4.50 4.48
C SER A 204 10.94 -5.55 5.49
N TYR A 205 11.83 -6.50 5.81
CA TYR A 205 11.57 -7.48 6.87
C TYR A 205 12.82 -7.76 7.69
N PRO A 206 12.68 -8.09 8.99
CA PRO A 206 13.84 -8.40 9.82
C PRO A 206 14.54 -9.64 9.30
N ASN A 207 15.84 -9.54 9.08
CA ASN A 207 16.69 -10.68 8.75
C ASN A 207 16.79 -11.57 9.99
N HIS A 208 16.12 -12.71 9.93
CA HIS A 208 16.04 -13.67 11.01
C HIS A 208 16.14 -15.09 10.46
N ALA A 209 17.02 -15.93 11.03
CA ALA A 209 17.37 -17.24 10.48
C ALA A 209 16.20 -18.23 10.36
N ASN A 210 15.13 -18.04 11.15
CA ASN A 210 13.94 -18.90 11.11
C ASN A 210 12.95 -18.52 9.99
N ILE A 211 13.15 -17.38 9.33
CA ILE A 211 12.35 -16.99 8.16
C ILE A 211 12.86 -17.78 6.96
N ASP A 212 11.98 -18.58 6.35
CA ASP A 212 12.30 -19.31 5.13
C ASP A 212 12.31 -18.34 3.93
N GLU A 213 13.49 -17.82 3.62
CA GLU A 213 13.70 -16.90 2.50
C GLU A 213 13.27 -17.48 1.15
N ARG A 214 13.33 -18.81 0.98
CA ARG A 214 12.92 -19.48 -0.27
C ARG A 214 11.42 -19.39 -0.45
N LYS A 215 10.66 -19.60 0.63
CA LYS A 215 9.20 -19.42 0.65
C LYS A 215 8.81 -17.98 0.37
N VAL A 216 9.47 -17.02 1.02
CA VAL A 216 9.30 -15.59 0.78
C VAL A 216 9.53 -15.26 -0.70
N LYS A 217 10.69 -15.64 -1.24
CA LYS A 217 11.04 -15.36 -2.64
C LYS A 217 10.05 -16.00 -3.61
N LYS A 218 9.71 -17.28 -3.43
CA LYS A 218 8.72 -17.97 -4.27
C LYS A 218 7.37 -17.24 -4.28
N PHE A 219 6.95 -16.73 -3.13
CA PHE A 219 5.68 -16.01 -3.02
C PHE A 219 5.74 -14.65 -3.73
N VAL A 220 6.84 -13.91 -3.56
CA VAL A 220 7.09 -12.64 -4.27
C VAL A 220 7.14 -12.85 -5.78
N ASP A 221 7.86 -13.87 -6.24
CA ASP A 221 7.97 -14.22 -7.65
C ASP A 221 6.58 -14.53 -8.24
N ASN A 222 5.81 -15.42 -7.60
CA ASN A 222 4.44 -15.74 -8.03
C ASN A 222 3.50 -14.51 -8.03
N TRP A 223 3.58 -13.67 -7.00
CA TRP A 223 2.79 -12.44 -6.94
C TRP A 223 3.15 -11.48 -8.08
N SER A 224 4.43 -11.36 -8.41
CA SER A 224 4.89 -10.52 -9.50
C SER A 224 4.48 -11.03 -10.88
N GLU A 225 4.49 -12.36 -11.08
CA GLU A 225 3.97 -13.00 -12.28
C GLU A 225 2.46 -12.73 -12.44
N GLN A 226 1.72 -12.78 -11.34
CA GLN A 226 0.29 -12.43 -11.34
C GLN A 226 0.04 -10.96 -11.67
N LEU A 227 0.88 -10.04 -11.18
CA LEU A 227 0.82 -8.64 -11.57
C LEU A 227 1.03 -8.50 -13.09
N LEU A 228 2.05 -9.15 -13.65
CA LEU A 228 2.34 -9.13 -15.10
C LEU A 228 1.24 -9.75 -15.96
N ALA A 229 0.47 -10.69 -15.42
CA ALA A 229 -0.62 -11.35 -16.13
C ALA A 229 -1.84 -10.44 -16.38
N ILE A 230 -1.95 -9.29 -15.69
CA ILE A 230 -3.09 -8.38 -15.83
C ILE A 230 -3.03 -7.70 -17.21
N THR A 231 -3.97 -8.06 -18.09
CA THR A 231 -3.99 -7.70 -19.52
C THR A 231 -4.01 -6.21 -19.78
N SER A 232 -4.67 -5.42 -18.92
CA SER A 232 -4.71 -3.95 -19.01
C SER A 232 -3.34 -3.29 -18.83
N LEU A 233 -2.36 -3.99 -18.26
CA LEU A 233 -1.02 -3.45 -18.00
C LEU A 233 -0.10 -3.50 -19.20
N LYS A 234 -0.27 -4.46 -20.11
CA LYS A 234 0.64 -4.66 -21.25
C LYS A 234 0.76 -3.45 -22.18
N ASN A 235 -0.26 -2.59 -22.18
CA ASN A 235 -0.29 -1.38 -23.01
C ASN A 235 0.34 -0.15 -22.35
N VAL A 236 0.57 -0.21 -21.02
CA VAL A 236 1.00 0.95 -20.21
C VAL A 236 2.35 0.70 -19.54
N ILE A 237 2.66 -0.56 -19.23
CA ILE A 237 3.89 -0.97 -18.55
C ILE A 237 4.72 -1.75 -19.53
N LYS A 238 5.93 -1.24 -19.80
CA LYS A 238 6.87 -1.87 -20.74
C LYS A 238 7.71 -2.95 -20.06
N HIS A 239 8.04 -2.76 -18.79
CA HIS A 239 8.95 -3.62 -18.05
C HIS A 239 8.65 -3.54 -16.55
N ILE A 240 8.75 -4.68 -15.85
CA ILE A 240 8.73 -4.75 -14.38
C ILE A 240 10.07 -5.36 -13.97
N ASP A 241 10.80 -4.66 -13.12
CA ASP A 241 12.10 -5.06 -12.58
C ASP A 241 11.95 -5.33 -11.07
N ILE A 242 12.35 -6.52 -10.61
CA ILE A 242 12.26 -6.90 -9.21
C ILE A 242 13.67 -7.06 -8.67
N LYS A 243 14.01 -6.24 -7.67
CA LYS A 243 15.32 -6.26 -7.04
C LYS A 243 15.18 -6.57 -5.56
N CYS A 244 15.88 -7.61 -5.12
CA CYS A 244 16.16 -7.82 -3.72
C CYS A 244 17.46 -7.07 -3.38
N GLU A 245 17.36 -6.06 -2.53
CA GLU A 245 18.50 -5.27 -2.07
C GLU A 245 18.72 -5.49 -0.59
N LEU A 246 19.92 -5.96 -0.23
CA LEU A 246 20.36 -5.96 1.16
C LEU A 246 20.67 -4.52 1.56
N ASN A 247 19.74 -3.87 2.26
CA ASN A 247 19.93 -2.51 2.72
C ASN A 247 20.11 -2.51 4.24
N LYS A 248 21.30 -2.13 4.71
CA LYS A 248 21.63 -2.11 6.15
C LYS A 248 21.00 -0.95 6.92
N MET A 249 20.31 -0.03 6.22
CA MET A 249 19.62 1.08 6.86
C MET A 249 18.12 0.74 6.95
N SER A 250 17.66 0.63 8.18
CA SER A 250 16.26 0.52 8.54
C SER A 250 15.55 1.80 8.12
N VAL A 251 14.81 1.74 7.02
CA VAL A 251 13.73 2.69 6.82
C VAL A 251 12.47 1.89 7.07
N TRP A 252 12.08 1.86 8.34
CA TRP A 252 10.68 1.75 8.69
C TRP A 252 10.03 2.99 8.11
N CYS A 253 9.40 2.78 6.96
CA CYS A 253 8.35 3.65 6.50
C CYS A 253 7.24 3.49 7.57
N LEU A 254 7.12 4.51 8.44
CA LEU A 254 6.25 4.61 9.62
C LEU A 254 4.93 5.27 9.23
#